data_AF-A0A4W6FHJ3-F1
#
_entry.id   AF-A0A4W6FHJ3-F1
#
_cell.length_a   1.000
_cell.length_b   1.000
_cell.length_c   1.000
_cell.angle_alpha   90.00
_cell.angle_beta   90.00
_cell.angle_gamma   90.00
#
_symmetry.space_group_name_H-M   'P 1'
#
loop_
_entity.id
_entity.type
_entity.pdbx_description
1 polymer ?
#
loop_
_entity_poly.entity_id
_entity_poly.type
_entity_poly.pdbx_seq_one_letter_code
_entity_poly.pdbx_strand_id
1 'polypeptide(L)'
;MVSKLSRYKILCKKFRPFSLCFWTNRHLSVSVWSVFCRVYTPDHSYVTIRSRLSCRVGEILALVREKLQYSEDQPVLPGNLILVAVTSAGEKAVFRPSDEAVFTTLGVNTHLFACEPSELDSLLPLPEEIHWTPGDSKLHDMSAEEVANQLVVFDWELFSCVHEVEFVCYVFHGEQSRWRPLNLELVLQRCSEVQHWVATEILQCQSLPKRVQLLRKFIKIAALCKQQQDLLSFLAVVLGLDNPAVSRLRLTWEGLPGKFRKQFQQFESIADPSRNHKSYRDLITSLRPPLIPFTPLLLKDLTFLHESCKTFHGELVNFEKMHKVAEMVRIIRRYRSTQLAMDTETSPSHLQTKAYVRQLQVIDNQNLLFDMSCKLEPKDT
;
A
#
# COMPACT_ATOMS: atom_id res chain seq x y z
N MET A 1 36.75 0.89 -20.60
CA MET A 1 36.24 1.17 -19.23
C MET A 1 34.73 1.40 -19.29
N VAL A 2 34.00 0.43 -19.85
CA VAL A 2 32.54 0.44 -20.06
C VAL A 2 32.07 -0.98 -19.79
N SER A 3 31.86 -1.30 -18.52
CA SER A 3 31.19 -2.53 -18.08
C SER A 3 30.96 -2.46 -16.57
N LYS A 4 29.72 -2.11 -16.17
CA LYS A 4 29.06 -2.39 -14.87
C LYS A 4 27.86 -1.44 -14.70
N LEU A 5 26.82 -1.62 -15.52
CA LEU A 5 25.50 -1.00 -15.31
C LEU A 5 24.36 -2.03 -15.41
N SER A 6 24.69 -3.31 -15.25
CA SER A 6 23.73 -4.40 -15.17
C SER A 6 23.84 -5.05 -13.79
N ARG A 7 22.91 -4.67 -12.90
CA ARG A 7 22.32 -5.43 -11.78
C ARG A 7 21.53 -4.43 -10.91
N TYR A 8 20.45 -4.90 -10.28
CA TYR A 8 19.51 -4.13 -9.45
C TYR A 8 18.39 -3.38 -10.22
N LYS A 9 17.62 -4.15 -11.00
CA LYS A 9 16.18 -3.92 -11.15
C LYS A 9 15.48 -4.60 -9.96
N ILE A 10 14.29 -4.12 -9.56
CA ILE A 10 13.34 -4.64 -8.54
C ILE A 10 13.30 -3.77 -7.25
N LEU A 11 12.19 -3.21 -6.71
CA LEU A 11 10.78 -3.06 -7.14
C LEU A 11 10.12 -1.90 -6.34
N CYS A 12 9.63 -0.88 -7.04
CA CYS A 12 8.27 -0.36 -6.89
C CYS A 12 7.85 -0.17 -8.35
N LYS A 13 6.73 -0.76 -8.79
CA LYS A 13 6.45 -0.87 -10.24
C LYS A 13 6.28 0.48 -10.96
N LYS A 14 6.11 1.61 -10.25
CA LYS A 14 5.90 2.94 -10.85
C LYS A 14 6.84 4.06 -10.40
N PHE A 15 7.52 3.88 -9.29
CA PHE A 15 8.55 4.80 -8.82
C PHE A 15 9.71 3.96 -8.35
N ARG A 16 10.95 4.34 -8.61
CA ARG A 16 12.06 3.75 -7.87
C ARG A 16 12.28 4.55 -6.56
N PRO A 17 11.66 4.20 -5.43
CA PRO A 17 12.23 4.57 -4.14
C PRO A 17 12.57 3.34 -3.29
N PHE A 18 12.82 2.17 -3.90
CA PHE A 18 13.06 0.95 -3.11
C PHE A 18 14.54 0.60 -2.89
N SER A 19 15.43 1.60 -3.04
CA SER A 19 16.85 1.46 -2.75
C SER A 19 17.38 2.49 -1.74
N LEU A 20 16.54 3.42 -1.26
CA LEU A 20 17.02 4.64 -0.59
C LEU A 20 16.95 4.65 0.94
N CYS A 21 16.22 3.72 1.58
CA CYS A 21 16.29 3.56 3.04
C CYS A 21 17.54 2.81 3.52
N PHE A 22 18.28 2.16 2.61
CA PHE A 22 19.46 1.36 2.97
C PHE A 22 20.75 2.17 3.15
N TRP A 23 20.73 3.48 2.94
CA TRP A 23 21.90 4.32 3.15
C TRP A 23 21.57 5.55 3.98
N THR A 24 21.92 5.42 5.26
CA THR A 24 22.00 6.45 6.31
C THR A 24 20.74 6.70 7.13
N ASN A 25 20.91 6.44 8.42
CA ASN A 25 20.11 6.80 9.58
C ASN A 25 19.96 8.33 9.69
N ARG A 26 19.32 8.97 8.71
CA ARG A 26 19.10 10.42 8.66
C ARG A 26 17.67 10.70 8.24
N HIS A 27 16.91 11.31 9.15
CA HIS A 27 15.70 12.05 8.82
C HIS A 27 16.04 13.11 7.77
N LEU A 28 15.82 12.82 6.49
CA LEU A 28 16.11 13.72 5.38
C LEU A 28 14.80 14.16 4.74
N SER A 29 14.63 15.48 4.66
CA SER A 29 13.52 16.15 3.98
C SER A 29 13.33 15.56 2.58
N VAL A 30 12.16 14.96 2.34
CA VAL A 30 11.85 14.27 1.07
C VAL A 30 11.84 15.22 -0.14
N SER A 31 11.88 16.55 0.11
CA SER A 31 11.90 17.64 -0.87
C SER A 31 13.09 17.65 -1.85
N VAL A 32 14.11 16.80 -1.68
CA VAL A 32 15.33 16.79 -2.52
C VAL A 32 15.37 15.59 -3.49
N TRP A 33 14.47 14.61 -3.35
CA TRP A 33 14.58 13.37 -4.13
C TRP A 33 13.86 13.45 -5.48
N SER A 34 14.63 13.21 -6.54
CA SER A 34 14.10 13.02 -7.89
C SER A 34 13.74 11.55 -8.12
N VAL A 35 12.54 11.29 -8.58
CA VAL A 35 12.04 9.99 -9.02
C VAL A 35 11.95 9.91 -10.54
N PHE A 36 12.10 8.70 -11.07
CA PHE A 36 11.77 8.39 -12.46
C PHE A 36 10.36 7.81 -12.48
N CYS A 37 9.49 8.41 -13.29
CA CYS A 37 8.08 8.06 -13.41
C CYS A 37 7.75 7.78 -14.87
N ARG A 38 6.94 6.75 -15.12
CA ARG A 38 6.32 6.52 -16.43
C ARG A 38 4.97 7.24 -16.46
N VAL A 39 4.79 8.10 -17.44
CA VAL A 39 3.50 8.72 -17.77
C VAL A 39 3.08 8.16 -19.12
N TYR A 40 1.93 7.50 -19.14
CA TYR A 40 1.41 6.79 -20.29
C TYR A 40 0.55 7.71 -21.15
N THR A 41 0.42 7.38 -22.43
CA THR A 41 -0.48 8.02 -23.39
C THR A 41 -1.68 7.11 -23.67
N PRO A 42 -2.75 7.59 -24.35
CA PRO A 42 -3.95 6.80 -24.61
C PRO A 42 -3.69 5.49 -25.38
N ASP A 43 -2.65 5.46 -26.21
CA ASP A 43 -2.19 4.28 -26.96
C ASP A 43 -1.33 3.31 -26.14
N HIS A 44 -1.19 3.55 -24.83
CA HIS A 44 -0.39 2.77 -23.88
C HIS A 44 1.13 2.83 -24.10
N SER A 45 1.61 3.68 -25.01
CA SER A 45 3.02 4.08 -25.00
C SER A 45 3.30 4.97 -23.76
N TYR A 46 4.56 5.22 -23.44
CA TYR A 46 4.91 6.02 -22.28
C TYR A 46 6.20 6.80 -22.45
N VAL A 47 6.26 7.94 -21.77
CA VAL A 47 7.49 8.69 -21.54
C VAL A 47 7.97 8.48 -20.11
N THR A 48 9.29 8.43 -19.92
CA THR A 48 9.89 8.42 -18.58
C THR A 48 10.37 9.82 -18.24
N ILE A 49 9.77 10.43 -17.22
CA ILE A 49 10.17 11.74 -16.71
C ILE A 49 10.99 11.59 -15.42
N ARG A 50 11.90 12.52 -15.19
CA ARG A 50 12.59 12.68 -13.91
C ARG A 50 11.97 13.87 -13.19
N SER A 51 11.28 13.63 -12.08
CA SER A 51 10.58 14.68 -11.34
C SER A 51 10.81 14.57 -9.82
N ARG A 52 10.57 15.65 -9.08
CA ARG A 52 10.58 15.62 -7.61
C ARG A 52 9.28 14.99 -7.09
N LEU A 53 9.33 14.30 -5.96
CA LEU A 53 8.10 13.75 -5.34
C LEU A 53 7.07 14.83 -5.04
N SER A 54 7.51 16.04 -4.66
CA SER A 54 6.64 17.18 -4.35
C SER A 54 6.32 18.07 -5.56
N CYS A 55 6.58 17.63 -6.79
CA CYS A 55 6.32 18.46 -7.97
C CYS A 55 4.81 18.72 -8.15
N ARG A 56 4.50 19.85 -8.78
CA ARG A 56 3.14 20.17 -9.24
C ARG A 56 2.80 19.42 -10.52
N VAL A 57 1.52 19.15 -10.73
CA VAL A 57 1.03 18.55 -11.97
C VAL A 57 1.37 19.39 -13.19
N GLY A 58 1.35 20.72 -13.08
CA GLY A 58 1.83 21.61 -14.14
C GLY A 58 3.29 21.37 -14.53
N GLU A 59 4.17 21.08 -13.55
CA GLU A 59 5.58 20.74 -13.79
C GLU A 59 5.70 19.36 -14.46
N ILE A 60 4.90 18.38 -14.03
CA ILE A 60 4.84 17.04 -14.64
C ILE A 60 4.46 17.14 -16.11
N LEU A 61 3.38 17.87 -16.41
CA LEU A 61 2.88 18.05 -17.77
C LEU A 61 3.89 18.78 -18.66
N ALA A 62 4.64 19.75 -18.13
CA ALA A 62 5.72 20.40 -18.87
C ALA A 62 6.83 19.40 -19.26
N LEU A 63 7.27 18.54 -18.32
CA LEU A 63 8.27 17.49 -18.60
C LEU A 63 7.76 16.46 -19.61
N VAL A 64 6.48 16.09 -19.54
CA VAL A 64 5.86 15.17 -20.50
C VAL A 64 5.82 15.79 -21.89
N ARG A 65 5.39 17.06 -22.01
CA ARG A 65 5.37 17.79 -23.29
C ARG A 65 6.77 17.88 -23.90
N GLU A 66 7.78 18.21 -23.10
CA GLU A 66 9.18 18.24 -23.56
C GLU A 66 9.61 16.89 -24.14
N LYS A 67 9.25 15.77 -23.49
CA LYS A 67 9.61 14.44 -23.97
C LYS A 67 8.83 13.98 -25.20
N LEU A 68 7.56 14.34 -25.30
CA LEU A 68 6.71 14.00 -26.46
C LEU A 68 7.12 14.77 -27.73
N GLN A 69 7.62 16.01 -27.60
CA GLN A 69 8.10 16.83 -28.73
C GLN A 69 9.27 16.20 -29.52
N TYR A 70 10.01 15.28 -28.92
CA TYR A 70 11.11 14.57 -29.56
C TYR A 70 10.72 13.18 -30.09
N SER A 71 9.44 12.81 -30.06
CA SER A 71 8.96 11.57 -30.68
C SER A 71 8.83 11.77 -32.19
N GLU A 72 9.50 10.92 -32.98
CA GLU A 72 9.50 11.00 -34.45
C GLU A 72 8.09 10.78 -35.07
N ASP A 73 7.15 10.22 -34.31
CA ASP A 73 5.82 9.78 -34.80
C ASP A 73 4.70 10.84 -34.69
N GLN A 74 4.92 12.00 -34.05
CA GLN A 74 3.90 13.06 -33.91
C GLN A 74 4.47 14.47 -34.19
N PRO A 75 4.28 15.04 -35.40
CA PRO A 75 4.78 16.37 -35.76
C PRO A 75 3.92 17.53 -35.22
N VAL A 76 2.83 17.25 -34.49
CA VAL A 76 1.94 18.25 -33.89
C VAL A 76 2.21 18.31 -32.39
N LEU A 77 2.49 19.51 -31.86
CA LEU A 77 2.60 19.68 -30.41
C LEU A 77 1.30 19.16 -29.76
N PRO A 78 1.37 18.22 -28.80
CA PRO A 78 0.17 17.79 -28.11
C PRO A 78 -0.49 19.00 -27.45
N GLY A 79 -1.82 19.10 -27.57
CA GLY A 79 -2.61 20.26 -27.15
C GLY A 79 -2.62 20.48 -25.64
N ASN A 80 -3.76 20.91 -25.10
CA ASN A 80 -3.92 21.16 -23.67
C ASN A 80 -3.97 19.86 -22.85
N LEU A 81 -2.81 19.20 -22.66
CA LEU A 81 -2.72 17.95 -21.91
C LEU A 81 -3.21 18.10 -20.47
N ILE A 82 -3.96 17.09 -20.01
CA ILE A 82 -4.35 16.88 -18.61
C ILE A 82 -3.65 15.63 -18.06
N LEU A 83 -3.44 15.59 -16.74
CA LEU A 83 -2.88 14.44 -16.05
C LEU A 83 -4.02 13.66 -15.38
N VAL A 84 -4.06 12.35 -15.60
CA VAL A 84 -5.14 11.48 -15.13
C VAL A 84 -4.54 10.26 -14.43
N ALA A 85 -5.01 9.95 -13.23
CA ALA A 85 -4.79 8.64 -12.62
C ALA A 85 -5.87 7.67 -13.09
N VAL A 86 -5.47 6.51 -13.61
CA VAL A 86 -6.37 5.45 -14.06
C VAL A 86 -6.12 4.20 -13.21
N THR A 87 -7.14 3.74 -12.50
CA THR A 87 -7.07 2.53 -11.65
C THR A 87 -7.16 1.26 -12.51
N SER A 88 -6.83 0.10 -11.94
CA SER A 88 -7.00 -1.20 -12.62
C SER A 88 -8.46 -1.55 -12.91
N ALA A 89 -9.42 -0.93 -12.19
CA ALA A 89 -10.84 -1.03 -12.46
C ALA A 89 -11.33 -0.07 -13.56
N GLY A 90 -10.44 0.78 -14.10
CA GLY A 90 -10.77 1.77 -15.12
C GLY A 90 -11.36 3.07 -14.58
N GLU A 91 -11.37 3.27 -13.26
CA GLU A 91 -11.77 4.54 -12.66
C GLU A 91 -10.72 5.61 -12.97
N LYS A 92 -11.19 6.84 -13.23
CA LYS A 92 -10.36 7.94 -13.72
C LYS A 92 -10.45 9.11 -12.74
N ALA A 93 -9.30 9.60 -12.28
CA ALA A 93 -9.19 10.79 -11.45
C ALA A 93 -8.33 11.83 -12.17
N VAL A 94 -8.93 12.96 -12.55
CA VAL A 94 -8.23 14.06 -13.22
C VAL A 94 -7.59 14.96 -12.16
N PHE A 95 -6.31 15.27 -12.33
CA PHE A 95 -5.60 16.21 -11.47
C PHE A 95 -5.64 17.63 -12.01
N ARG A 96 -5.72 18.60 -11.09
CA ARG A 96 -5.58 20.02 -11.40
C ARG A 96 -4.09 20.36 -11.56
N PRO A 97 -3.74 21.37 -12.38
CA PRO A 97 -2.35 21.81 -12.51
C PRO A 97 -1.69 22.26 -11.19
N SER A 98 -2.50 22.70 -10.23
CA SER A 98 -2.07 23.10 -8.88
C SER A 98 -1.83 21.94 -7.93
N ASP A 99 -2.30 20.73 -8.26
CA ASP A 99 -2.15 19.56 -7.40
C ASP A 99 -0.66 19.19 -7.30
N GLU A 100 -0.27 18.66 -6.15
CA GLU A 100 1.10 18.31 -5.80
C GLU A 100 1.17 16.87 -5.29
N ALA A 101 2.36 16.27 -5.35
CA ALA A 101 2.64 14.96 -4.76
C ALA A 101 1.75 13.80 -5.24
N VAL A 102 1.22 13.90 -6.46
CA VAL A 102 0.32 12.90 -7.05
C VAL A 102 0.89 11.47 -7.06
N PHE A 103 2.21 11.34 -7.06
CA PHE A 103 2.92 10.06 -7.11
C PHE A 103 2.71 9.14 -5.91
N THR A 104 2.57 9.69 -4.71
CA THR A 104 2.38 8.92 -3.46
C THR A 104 0.90 8.68 -3.14
N THR A 105 0.00 9.38 -3.83
CA THR A 105 -1.45 9.21 -3.71
C THR A 105 -2.03 8.10 -4.60
N LEU A 106 -1.21 7.49 -5.46
CA LEU A 106 -1.67 6.46 -6.40
C LEU A 106 -1.97 5.15 -5.66
N GLY A 107 -3.09 4.52 -6.00
CA GLY A 107 -3.38 3.14 -5.60
C GLY A 107 -2.35 2.14 -6.17
N VAL A 108 -2.36 0.90 -5.63
CA VAL A 108 -1.32 -0.12 -5.89
C VAL A 108 -1.05 -0.32 -7.39
N ASN A 109 -2.10 -0.52 -8.20
CA ASN A 109 -1.97 -0.63 -9.66
C ASN A 109 -2.50 0.58 -10.43
N THR A 110 -2.56 1.78 -9.82
CA THR A 110 -3.02 3.01 -10.50
C THR A 110 -1.93 3.63 -11.37
N HIS A 111 -2.17 3.87 -12.66
CA HIS A 111 -1.20 4.42 -13.62
C HIS A 111 -1.49 5.89 -13.92
N LEU A 112 -0.44 6.68 -14.18
CA LEU A 112 -0.58 8.06 -14.64
C LEU A 112 -0.62 8.11 -16.16
N PHE A 113 -1.61 8.81 -16.69
CA PHE A 113 -1.79 9.11 -18.10
C PHE A 113 -1.72 10.60 -18.35
N ALA A 114 -1.14 10.98 -19.49
CA ALA A 114 -1.27 12.30 -20.07
C ALA A 114 -2.04 12.17 -21.39
N CYS A 115 -3.13 12.91 -21.49
CA CYS A 115 -4.01 12.88 -22.66
C CYS A 115 -4.65 14.25 -22.90
N GLU A 116 -5.27 14.44 -24.05
CA GLU A 116 -6.14 15.58 -24.28
C GLU A 116 -7.49 15.38 -23.57
N PRO A 117 -8.21 16.48 -23.22
CA PRO A 117 -9.51 16.37 -22.56
C PRO A 117 -10.55 15.56 -23.35
N SER A 118 -10.48 15.60 -24.69
CA SER A 118 -11.34 14.81 -25.59
C SER A 118 -11.09 13.30 -25.51
N GLU A 119 -9.91 12.89 -25.06
CA GLU A 119 -9.51 11.48 -24.99
C GLU A 119 -9.81 10.85 -23.62
N LEU A 120 -10.18 11.66 -22.62
CA LEU A 120 -10.39 11.23 -21.23
C LEU A 120 -11.34 10.04 -21.14
N ASP A 121 -12.47 10.09 -21.82
CA ASP A 121 -13.50 9.05 -21.76
C ASP A 121 -13.05 7.75 -22.44
N SER A 122 -12.13 7.84 -23.40
CA SER A 122 -11.56 6.70 -24.12
C SER A 122 -10.37 6.03 -23.41
N LEU A 123 -9.79 6.67 -22.38
CA LEU A 123 -8.67 6.07 -21.64
C LEU A 123 -9.04 4.69 -21.08
N LEU A 124 -8.19 3.72 -21.32
CA LEU A 124 -8.31 2.36 -20.78
C LEU A 124 -7.18 2.12 -19.77
N PRO A 125 -7.43 1.33 -18.70
CA PRO A 125 -6.35 0.85 -17.86
C PRO A 125 -5.33 0.10 -18.72
N LEU A 126 -4.07 0.10 -18.29
CA LEU A 126 -3.08 -0.74 -18.96
C LEU A 126 -3.53 -2.20 -18.90
N PRO A 127 -3.29 -2.99 -19.96
CA PRO A 127 -3.49 -4.42 -19.92
C PRO A 127 -2.77 -4.93 -18.69
N GLU A 128 -3.41 -5.79 -17.91
CA GLU A 128 -2.82 -6.34 -16.71
C GLU A 128 -1.47 -6.97 -17.07
N GLU A 129 -0.37 -6.24 -16.84
CA GLU A 129 1.00 -6.70 -17.12
C GLU A 129 1.35 -7.94 -16.27
N ILE A 130 0.45 -8.37 -15.40
CA ILE A 130 0.61 -9.55 -14.60
C ILE A 130 0.27 -10.77 -15.45
N HIS A 131 1.25 -11.15 -16.27
CA HIS A 131 1.30 -12.47 -16.88
C HIS A 131 1.42 -13.51 -15.77
N TRP A 132 0.30 -14.07 -15.38
CA TRP A 132 0.25 -15.18 -14.45
C TRP A 132 0.62 -16.45 -15.21
N THR A 133 1.78 -17.01 -14.91
CA THR A 133 2.10 -18.36 -15.37
C THR A 133 1.18 -19.33 -14.66
N PRO A 134 0.42 -20.19 -15.38
CA PRO A 134 -0.32 -21.27 -14.74
C PRO A 134 0.64 -22.11 -13.90
N GLY A 135 0.50 -22.06 -12.58
CA GLY A 135 1.47 -22.65 -11.67
C GLY A 135 1.06 -22.45 -10.21
N ASP A 136 1.70 -23.23 -9.33
CA ASP A 136 1.47 -23.10 -7.90
C ASP A 136 2.02 -21.77 -7.39
N SER A 137 1.31 -21.18 -6.43
CA SER A 137 1.82 -20.02 -5.70
C SER A 137 3.19 -20.33 -5.10
N LYS A 138 4.17 -19.44 -5.33
CA LYS A 138 5.50 -19.50 -4.67
C LYS A 138 5.38 -19.50 -3.14
N LEU A 139 4.27 -19.00 -2.61
CA LEU A 139 3.97 -19.00 -1.19
C LEU A 139 3.82 -20.42 -0.63
N HIS A 140 3.49 -21.43 -1.44
CA HIS A 140 3.42 -22.82 -1.00
C HIS A 140 4.75 -23.33 -0.43
N ASP A 141 5.86 -22.92 -1.04
CA ASP A 141 7.21 -23.39 -0.71
C ASP A 141 7.84 -22.60 0.46
N MET A 142 7.25 -21.48 0.86
CA MET A 142 7.75 -20.63 1.95
C MET A 142 7.12 -21.00 3.30
N SER A 143 7.87 -20.94 4.39
CA SER A 143 7.31 -21.16 5.72
C SER A 143 6.45 -19.95 6.15
N ALA A 144 5.38 -20.18 6.91
CA ALA A 144 4.54 -19.10 7.42
C ALA A 144 5.31 -18.17 8.37
N GLU A 145 6.26 -18.74 9.12
CA GLU A 145 7.15 -18.04 10.05
C GLU A 145 8.06 -17.08 9.31
N GLU A 146 8.75 -17.53 8.27
CA GLU A 146 9.66 -16.67 7.50
C GLU A 146 8.89 -15.57 6.76
N VAL A 147 7.72 -15.87 6.20
CA VAL A 147 6.87 -14.84 5.56
C VAL A 147 6.43 -13.80 6.57
N ALA A 148 5.97 -14.20 7.76
CA ALA A 148 5.59 -13.28 8.83
C ALA A 148 6.78 -12.43 9.30
N ASN A 149 7.95 -13.04 9.53
CA ASN A 149 9.17 -12.33 9.90
C ASN A 149 9.52 -11.24 8.88
N GLN A 150 9.49 -11.57 7.59
CA GLN A 150 9.78 -10.60 6.52
C GLN A 150 8.71 -9.50 6.40
N LEU A 151 7.44 -9.81 6.69
CA LEU A 151 6.37 -8.81 6.77
C LEU A 151 6.68 -7.82 7.90
N VAL A 152 6.91 -8.32 9.11
CA VAL A 152 7.17 -7.48 10.30
C VAL A 152 8.42 -6.62 10.11
N VAL A 153 9.52 -7.20 9.61
CA VAL A 153 10.76 -6.44 9.35
C VAL A 153 10.52 -5.31 8.35
N PHE A 154 9.82 -5.61 7.25
CA PHE A 154 9.60 -4.60 6.21
C PHE A 154 8.59 -3.53 6.66
N ASP A 155 7.52 -3.91 7.33
CA ASP A 155 6.54 -2.97 7.87
C ASP A 155 7.16 -2.10 8.98
N TRP A 156 8.08 -2.65 9.78
CA TRP A 156 8.85 -1.87 10.77
C TRP A 156 9.79 -0.87 10.11
N GLU A 157 10.48 -1.24 9.03
CA GLU A 157 11.31 -0.32 8.23
C GLU A 157 10.46 0.87 7.73
N LEU A 158 9.31 0.59 7.12
CA LEU A 158 8.39 1.62 6.62
C LEU A 158 7.85 2.51 7.75
N PHE A 159 7.37 1.89 8.82
CA PHE A 159 6.81 2.61 9.96
C PHE A 159 7.87 3.45 10.69
N SER A 160 9.12 3.01 10.75
CA SER A 160 10.24 3.77 11.34
C SER A 160 10.62 5.00 10.52
N CYS A 161 10.39 5.00 9.21
CA CYS A 161 10.61 6.15 8.34
C CYS A 161 9.58 7.27 8.56
N VAL A 162 8.40 6.98 9.10
CA VAL A 162 7.34 7.98 9.29
C VAL A 162 7.73 8.98 10.36
N HIS A 163 7.92 10.24 9.97
CA HIS A 163 8.18 11.30 10.93
C HIS A 163 6.86 11.70 11.62
N GLU A 164 6.91 12.04 12.91
CA GLU A 164 5.71 12.36 13.68
C GLU A 164 4.90 13.55 13.14
N VAL A 165 5.60 14.54 12.58
CA VAL A 165 4.97 15.67 11.87
C VAL A 165 4.11 15.20 10.70
N GLU A 166 4.37 14.05 10.09
CA GLU A 166 3.54 13.53 8.99
C GLU A 166 2.12 13.22 9.45
N PHE A 167 1.92 12.73 10.68
CA PHE A 167 0.58 12.54 11.24
C PHE A 167 -0.17 13.88 11.43
N VAL A 168 0.55 14.93 11.80
CA VAL A 168 -0.02 16.28 11.93
C VAL A 168 -0.35 16.85 10.55
N CYS A 169 0.59 16.76 9.60
CA CYS A 169 0.39 17.20 8.22
C CYS A 169 -0.77 16.47 7.54
N TYR A 170 -0.95 15.18 7.83
CA TYR A 170 -2.04 14.38 7.29
C TYR A 170 -3.42 14.85 7.74
N VAL A 171 -3.60 15.42 8.94
CA VAL A 171 -4.95 15.85 9.38
C VAL A 171 -5.20 17.34 9.22
N PHE A 172 -4.16 18.16 9.31
CA PHE A 172 -4.26 19.61 9.13
C PHE A 172 -4.12 20.03 7.65
N HIS A 173 -4.53 19.18 6.70
CA HIS A 173 -4.48 19.43 5.24
C HIS A 173 -4.65 20.93 4.94
N GLY A 174 -3.54 21.58 4.57
CA GLY A 174 -3.47 23.03 4.44
C GLY A 174 -2.53 23.41 3.32
N GLU A 175 -3.03 24.27 2.43
CA GLU A 175 -2.51 24.73 1.14
C GLU A 175 -1.08 25.34 1.15
N GLN A 176 -0.32 25.22 2.23
CA GLN A 176 1.02 25.82 2.36
C GLN A 176 2.01 24.98 3.19
N SER A 177 1.71 23.71 3.48
CA SER A 177 2.66 22.88 4.25
C SER A 177 3.88 22.50 3.41
N ARG A 178 5.06 22.99 3.82
CA ARG A 178 6.38 22.55 3.34
C ARG A 178 6.62 21.05 3.50
N TRP A 179 5.84 20.38 4.36
CA TRP A 179 5.98 18.97 4.74
C TRP A 179 4.75 18.16 4.31
N ARG A 180 5.01 17.01 3.69
CA ARG A 180 4.01 16.07 3.16
C ARG A 180 4.12 14.72 3.87
N PRO A 181 3.00 13.99 4.09
CA PRO A 181 2.98 12.72 4.80
C PRO A 181 3.39 11.53 3.91
N LEU A 182 4.48 11.65 3.14
CA LEU A 182 4.83 10.69 2.09
C LEU A 182 5.18 9.30 2.63
N ASN A 183 5.87 9.21 3.77
CA ASN A 183 6.19 7.91 4.37
C ASN A 183 4.94 7.29 4.99
N LEU A 184 4.08 8.12 5.58
CA LEU A 184 2.79 7.68 6.10
C LEU A 184 1.89 7.10 4.99
N GLU A 185 1.84 7.75 3.83
CA GLU A 185 1.12 7.25 2.64
C GLU A 185 1.66 5.90 2.16
N LEU A 186 2.99 5.69 2.20
CA LEU A 186 3.59 4.38 1.89
C LEU A 186 3.15 3.28 2.88
N VAL A 187 3.01 3.59 4.17
CA VAL A 187 2.48 2.63 5.16
C VAL A 187 1.02 2.27 4.87
N LEU A 188 0.20 3.24 4.44
CA LEU A 188 -1.19 2.98 4.04
C LEU A 188 -1.26 2.14 2.76
N GLN A 189 -0.43 2.47 1.76
CA GLN A 189 -0.33 1.70 0.53
C GLN A 189 0.12 0.26 0.80
N ARG A 190 1.07 0.07 1.74
CA ARG A 190 1.53 -1.25 2.19
C ARG A 190 0.40 -2.07 2.80
N CYS A 191 -0.43 -1.47 3.65
CA CYS A 191 -1.61 -2.12 4.22
C CYS A 191 -2.55 -2.63 3.12
N SER A 192 -2.86 -1.78 2.13
CA SER A 192 -3.68 -2.16 0.98
C SER A 192 -3.02 -3.24 0.13
N GLU A 193 -1.71 -3.17 -0.09
CA GLU A 193 -0.95 -4.19 -0.85
C GLU A 193 -1.05 -5.57 -0.18
N VAL A 194 -0.83 -5.67 1.14
CA VAL A 194 -0.94 -6.94 1.89
C VAL A 194 -2.36 -7.49 1.86
N GLN A 195 -3.38 -6.63 1.96
CA GLN A 195 -4.78 -7.04 1.86
C GLN A 195 -5.09 -7.67 0.49
N HIS A 196 -4.70 -6.99 -0.60
CA HIS A 196 -4.93 -7.48 -1.96
C HIS A 196 -4.08 -8.72 -2.28
N TRP A 197 -2.87 -8.81 -1.74
CA TRP A 197 -1.99 -9.99 -1.88
C TRP A 197 -2.67 -11.26 -1.39
N VAL A 198 -3.32 -11.21 -0.23
CA VAL A 198 -4.03 -12.37 0.34
C VAL A 198 -5.14 -12.85 -0.60
N ALA A 199 -5.98 -11.93 -1.07
CA ALA A 199 -7.04 -12.26 -2.01
C ALA A 199 -6.49 -12.79 -3.34
N THR A 200 -5.45 -12.15 -3.87
CA THR A 200 -4.78 -12.52 -5.12
C THR A 200 -4.27 -13.96 -5.08
N GLU A 201 -3.47 -14.30 -4.05
CA GLU A 201 -2.87 -15.64 -3.93
C GLU A 201 -3.93 -16.74 -3.78
N ILE A 202 -4.99 -16.49 -3.02
CA ILE A 202 -6.08 -17.46 -2.85
C ILE A 202 -6.84 -17.66 -4.16
N LEU A 203 -7.21 -16.57 -4.84
CA LEU A 203 -8.07 -16.59 -6.02
C LEU A 203 -7.36 -17.05 -7.30
N GLN A 204 -6.03 -17.01 -7.31
CA GLN A 204 -5.23 -17.61 -8.38
C GLN A 204 -5.06 -19.11 -8.23
N CYS A 205 -5.18 -19.63 -7.01
CA CYS A 205 -4.96 -21.04 -6.71
C CYS A 205 -6.15 -21.90 -7.19
N GLN A 206 -6.03 -22.46 -8.40
CA GLN A 206 -7.08 -23.28 -9.01
C GLN A 206 -7.38 -24.57 -8.22
N SER A 207 -6.33 -25.23 -7.72
CA SER A 207 -6.44 -26.49 -6.98
C SER A 207 -7.05 -26.26 -5.59
N LEU A 208 -8.25 -26.80 -5.35
CA LEU A 208 -8.94 -26.69 -4.06
C LEU A 208 -8.06 -27.14 -2.86
N PRO A 209 -7.40 -28.32 -2.88
CA PRO A 209 -6.53 -28.72 -1.77
C PRO A 209 -5.40 -27.73 -1.48
N LYS A 210 -4.79 -27.16 -2.52
CA LYS A 210 -3.72 -26.14 -2.38
C LYS A 210 -4.31 -24.83 -1.87
N ARG A 211 -5.47 -24.41 -2.36
CA ARG A 211 -6.16 -23.20 -1.90
C ARG A 211 -6.52 -23.27 -0.41
N VAL A 212 -6.97 -24.43 0.07
CA VAL A 212 -7.18 -24.70 1.51
C VAL A 212 -5.85 -24.58 2.30
N GLN A 213 -4.74 -25.05 1.74
CA GLN A 213 -3.42 -24.89 2.36
C GLN A 213 -2.98 -23.43 2.44
N LEU A 214 -3.24 -22.61 1.40
CA LEU A 214 -2.98 -21.17 1.42
C LEU A 214 -3.84 -20.47 2.48
N LEU A 215 -5.14 -20.76 2.51
CA LEU A 215 -6.05 -20.22 3.51
C LEU A 215 -5.54 -20.49 4.94
N ARG A 216 -5.16 -21.73 5.22
CA ARG A 216 -4.53 -22.12 6.50
C ARG A 216 -3.23 -21.39 6.75
N LYS A 217 -2.40 -21.19 5.72
CA LYS A 217 -1.10 -20.51 5.82
C LYS A 217 -1.27 -19.02 6.15
N PHE A 218 -2.23 -18.32 5.54
CA PHE A 218 -2.55 -16.94 5.86
C PHE A 218 -3.04 -16.76 7.30
N ILE A 219 -3.89 -17.67 7.81
CA ILE A 219 -4.31 -17.64 9.22
C ILE A 219 -3.10 -17.81 10.16
N LYS A 220 -2.13 -18.67 9.79
CA LYS A 220 -0.86 -18.80 10.54
C LYS A 220 -0.03 -17.52 10.48
N ILE A 221 0.13 -16.93 9.29
CA ILE A 221 0.87 -15.67 9.10
C ILE A 221 0.25 -14.56 9.96
N ALA A 222 -1.07 -14.38 9.92
CA ALA A 222 -1.77 -13.42 10.77
C ALA A 222 -1.52 -13.65 12.27
N ALA A 223 -1.56 -14.91 12.71
CA ALA A 223 -1.26 -15.27 14.10
C ALA A 223 0.16 -14.86 14.51
N LEU A 224 1.14 -15.07 13.63
CA LEU A 224 2.55 -14.74 13.85
C LEU A 224 2.79 -13.23 13.85
N CYS A 225 2.22 -12.48 12.89
CA CYS A 225 2.27 -11.01 12.89
C CYS A 225 1.68 -10.44 14.20
N LYS A 226 0.53 -10.96 14.64
CA LYS A 226 -0.08 -10.56 15.92
C LYS A 226 0.82 -10.91 17.12
N GLN A 227 1.45 -12.08 17.12
CA GLN A 227 2.40 -12.49 18.18
C GLN A 227 3.62 -11.58 18.24
N GLN A 228 4.09 -11.11 17.08
CA GLN A 228 5.20 -10.17 16.93
C GLN A 228 4.78 -8.70 17.10
N GLN A 229 3.53 -8.46 17.48
CA GLN A 229 2.93 -7.14 17.69
C GLN A 229 2.94 -6.23 16.45
N ASP A 230 2.94 -6.84 15.26
CA ASP A 230 2.62 -6.17 14.00
C ASP A 230 1.11 -6.26 13.73
N LEU A 231 0.39 -5.27 14.25
CA LEU A 231 -1.06 -5.16 14.08
C LEU A 231 -1.44 -4.63 12.69
N LEU A 232 -0.49 -4.07 11.93
CA LEU A 232 -0.73 -3.60 10.56
C LEU A 232 -0.92 -4.78 9.62
N SER A 233 0.09 -5.65 9.50
CA SER A 233 -0.01 -6.85 8.66
C SER A 233 -1.03 -7.85 9.20
N PHE A 234 -1.16 -7.99 10.52
CA PHE A 234 -2.21 -8.84 11.12
C PHE A 234 -3.60 -8.47 10.60
N LEU A 235 -4.00 -7.19 10.73
CA LEU A 235 -5.32 -6.76 10.27
C LEU A 235 -5.43 -6.73 8.75
N ALA A 236 -4.36 -6.37 8.02
CA ALA A 236 -4.37 -6.42 6.55
C ALA A 236 -4.64 -7.84 6.04
N VAL A 237 -4.03 -8.87 6.66
CA VAL A 237 -4.29 -10.28 6.30
C VAL A 237 -5.72 -10.68 6.66
N VAL A 238 -6.23 -10.30 7.83
CA VAL A 238 -7.61 -10.59 8.24
C VAL A 238 -8.62 -9.97 7.27
N LEU A 239 -8.44 -8.70 6.90
CA LEU A 239 -9.28 -8.00 5.93
C LEU A 239 -9.16 -8.57 4.52
N GLY A 240 -8.01 -9.15 4.17
CA GLY A 240 -7.83 -9.85 2.89
C GLY A 240 -8.57 -11.18 2.86
N LEU A 241 -8.61 -11.90 3.98
CA LEU A 241 -9.38 -13.13 4.15
C LEU A 241 -10.89 -12.89 4.21
N ASP A 242 -11.31 -11.76 4.81
CA ASP A 242 -12.71 -11.33 4.89
C ASP A 242 -13.21 -10.66 3.59
N ASN A 243 -12.33 -10.46 2.61
CA ASN A 243 -12.72 -9.92 1.31
C ASN A 243 -13.90 -10.74 0.71
N PRO A 244 -14.96 -10.10 0.18
CA PRO A 244 -16.14 -10.80 -0.35
C PRO A 244 -15.85 -11.88 -1.40
N ALA A 245 -14.79 -11.70 -2.21
CA ALA A 245 -14.36 -12.69 -3.19
C ALA A 245 -13.70 -13.92 -2.54
N VAL A 246 -13.10 -13.79 -1.35
CA VAL A 246 -12.49 -14.89 -0.60
C VAL A 246 -13.49 -15.53 0.37
N SER A 247 -14.22 -14.73 1.15
CA SER A 247 -15.18 -15.22 2.15
C SER A 247 -16.31 -16.05 1.54
N ARG A 248 -16.59 -15.86 0.25
CA ARG A 248 -17.62 -16.62 -0.46
C ARG A 248 -17.23 -18.05 -0.89
N LEU A 249 -15.94 -18.42 -0.83
CA LEU A 249 -15.41 -19.71 -1.28
C LEU A 249 -15.77 -20.85 -0.31
N ARG A 250 -17.04 -21.24 -0.26
CA ARG A 250 -17.60 -22.19 0.71
C ARG A 250 -16.81 -23.49 0.79
N LEU A 251 -16.48 -24.12 -0.34
CA LEU A 251 -15.76 -25.40 -0.36
C LEU A 251 -14.35 -25.25 0.19
N THR A 252 -13.70 -24.11 -0.06
CA THR A 252 -12.39 -23.79 0.51
C THR A 252 -12.45 -23.62 2.03
N TRP A 253 -13.44 -22.87 2.54
CA TRP A 253 -13.61 -22.69 3.98
C TRP A 253 -14.02 -24.00 4.67
N GLU A 254 -14.84 -24.83 4.03
CA GLU A 254 -15.23 -26.16 4.50
C GLU A 254 -14.09 -27.18 4.49
N GLY A 255 -13.08 -27.01 3.65
CA GLY A 255 -11.86 -27.81 3.69
C GLY A 255 -10.94 -27.47 4.87
N LEU A 256 -11.12 -26.30 5.51
CA LEU A 256 -10.25 -25.83 6.58
C LEU A 256 -10.53 -26.59 7.90
N PRO A 257 -9.52 -27.10 8.62
CA PRO A 257 -9.74 -27.75 9.91
C PRO A 257 -10.37 -26.79 10.94
N GLY A 258 -11.28 -27.31 11.78
CA GLY A 258 -12.07 -26.50 12.71
C GLY A 258 -11.26 -25.63 13.68
N LYS A 259 -10.03 -26.05 14.06
CA LYS A 259 -9.12 -25.23 14.86
C LYS A 259 -8.77 -23.90 14.17
N PHE A 260 -8.51 -23.92 12.87
CA PHE A 260 -8.16 -22.71 12.12
C PHE A 260 -9.38 -21.83 11.86
N ARG A 261 -10.57 -22.41 11.65
CA ARG A 261 -11.83 -21.63 11.57
C ARG A 261 -12.09 -20.85 12.87
N LYS A 262 -11.99 -21.53 14.02
CA LYS A 262 -12.12 -20.87 15.33
C LYS A 262 -11.07 -19.79 15.55
N GLN A 263 -9.84 -20.02 15.11
CA GLN A 263 -8.78 -19.02 15.19
C GLN A 263 -9.09 -17.79 14.31
N PHE A 264 -9.58 -17.99 13.09
CA PHE A 264 -9.98 -16.88 12.23
C PHE A 264 -11.15 -16.07 12.81
N GLN A 265 -12.16 -16.74 13.37
CA GLN A 265 -13.28 -16.07 14.08
C GLN A 265 -12.81 -15.18 15.24
N GLN A 266 -11.77 -15.61 15.97
CA GLN A 266 -11.14 -14.77 17.00
C GLN A 266 -10.47 -13.54 16.39
N PHE A 267 -9.87 -13.66 15.20
CA PHE A 267 -9.25 -12.54 14.51
C PHE A 267 -10.28 -11.55 13.97
N GLU A 268 -11.39 -12.03 13.40
CA GLU A 268 -12.53 -11.21 12.98
C GLU A 268 -13.07 -10.38 14.15
N SER A 269 -13.17 -10.98 15.35
CA SER A 269 -13.62 -10.25 16.55
C SER A 269 -12.70 -9.09 16.97
N ILE A 270 -11.42 -9.13 16.59
CA ILE A 270 -10.47 -8.03 16.82
C ILE A 270 -10.66 -6.92 15.77
N ALA A 271 -10.96 -7.30 14.53
CA ALA A 271 -11.21 -6.37 13.42
C ALA A 271 -12.59 -5.66 13.51
N ASP A 272 -13.53 -6.21 14.29
CA ASP A 272 -14.89 -5.71 14.46
C ASP A 272 -14.94 -4.18 14.74
N PRO A 273 -15.64 -3.39 13.91
CA PRO A 273 -15.78 -1.94 14.11
C PRO A 273 -16.70 -1.55 15.28
N SER A 274 -17.43 -2.50 15.86
CA SER A 274 -18.39 -2.26 16.93
C SER A 274 -17.80 -1.52 18.14
N ARG A 275 -18.60 -0.61 18.71
CA ARG A 275 -18.22 0.22 19.87
C ARG A 275 -16.90 0.97 19.65
N ASN A 276 -16.71 1.49 18.43
CA ASN A 276 -15.49 2.16 17.99
C ASN A 276 -14.25 1.25 18.10
N HIS A 277 -14.29 0.07 17.49
CA HIS A 277 -13.18 -0.91 17.49
C HIS A 277 -12.71 -1.30 18.90
N LYS A 278 -13.65 -1.55 19.83
CA LYS A 278 -13.32 -1.83 21.23
C LYS A 278 -12.30 -2.97 21.39
N SER A 279 -12.49 -4.09 20.70
CA SER A 279 -11.61 -5.26 20.81
C SER A 279 -10.16 -4.95 20.41
N TYR A 280 -9.97 -4.23 19.29
CA TYR A 280 -8.65 -3.76 18.87
C TYR A 280 -8.04 -2.80 19.90
N ARG A 281 -8.83 -1.86 20.43
CA ARG A 281 -8.36 -0.89 21.43
C ARG A 281 -7.92 -1.55 22.73
N ASP A 282 -8.70 -2.53 23.20
CA ASP A 282 -8.36 -3.34 24.37
C ASP A 282 -7.05 -4.11 24.12
N LEU A 283 -6.89 -4.71 22.92
CA LEU A 283 -5.65 -5.40 22.53
C LEU A 283 -4.45 -4.46 22.53
N ILE A 284 -4.46 -3.37 21.77
CA ILE A 284 -3.28 -2.50 21.64
C ILE A 284 -2.86 -1.86 22.96
N THR A 285 -3.82 -1.60 23.86
CA THR A 285 -3.54 -1.06 25.21
C THR A 285 -2.81 -2.07 26.10
N SER A 286 -2.97 -3.37 25.84
CA SER A 286 -2.28 -4.43 26.60
C SER A 286 -0.85 -4.71 26.13
N LEU A 287 -0.48 -4.24 24.94
CA LEU A 287 0.83 -4.50 24.32
C LEU A 287 1.90 -3.50 24.81
N ARG A 288 3.17 -3.87 24.65
CA ARG A 288 4.32 -3.02 24.99
C ARG A 288 5.20 -2.80 23.76
N PRO A 289 5.87 -1.65 23.60
CA PRO A 289 6.82 -1.44 22.51
C PRO A 289 7.93 -2.52 22.50
N PRO A 290 8.47 -2.89 21.31
CA PRO A 290 8.13 -2.39 19.97
C PRO A 290 6.83 -2.98 19.42
N LEU A 291 5.97 -2.14 18.81
CA LEU A 291 4.77 -2.62 18.11
C LEU A 291 4.43 -1.74 16.90
N ILE A 292 3.80 -2.33 15.88
CA ILE A 292 3.30 -1.61 14.70
C ILE A 292 1.78 -1.53 14.83
N PRO A 293 1.20 -0.32 15.00
CA PRO A 293 -0.24 -0.18 15.11
C PRO A 293 -0.92 -0.33 13.75
N PHE A 294 -2.22 -0.59 13.76
CA PHE A 294 -3.06 -0.43 12.57
C PHE A 294 -3.27 1.05 12.27
N THR A 295 -2.35 1.59 11.48
CA THR A 295 -2.26 3.01 11.10
C THR A 295 -3.57 3.61 10.58
N PRO A 296 -4.39 2.92 9.75
CA PRO A 296 -5.66 3.50 9.28
C PRO A 296 -6.61 3.93 10.41
N LEU A 297 -6.67 3.17 11.51
CA LEU A 297 -7.52 3.53 12.66
C LEU A 297 -6.95 4.71 13.46
N LEU A 298 -5.62 4.81 13.57
CA LEU A 298 -4.98 5.98 14.18
C LEU A 298 -5.28 7.26 13.40
N LEU A 299 -5.25 7.18 12.06
CA LEU A 299 -5.58 8.32 11.21
C LEU A 299 -7.06 8.66 11.27
N LYS A 300 -7.95 7.67 11.30
CA LYS A 300 -9.39 7.89 11.54
C LYS A 300 -9.62 8.69 12.82
N ASP A 301 -8.96 8.34 13.92
CA ASP A 301 -9.09 9.04 15.19
C ASP A 301 -8.53 10.47 15.13
N LEU A 302 -7.36 10.67 14.50
CA LEU A 302 -6.77 12.00 14.32
C LEU A 302 -7.64 12.89 13.42
N THR A 303 -8.19 12.35 12.34
CA THR A 303 -9.08 13.07 11.42
C THR A 303 -10.37 13.47 12.13
N PHE A 304 -10.99 12.54 12.87
CA PHE A 304 -12.17 12.83 13.66
C PHE A 304 -11.92 13.94 14.71
N LEU A 305 -10.79 13.89 15.41
CA LEU A 305 -10.38 14.95 16.33
C LEU A 305 -10.20 16.30 15.61
N HIS A 306 -9.61 16.28 14.41
CA HIS A 306 -9.41 17.48 13.63
C HIS A 306 -10.73 18.12 13.18
N GLU A 307 -11.68 17.32 12.69
CA GLU A 307 -12.96 17.77 12.15
C GLU A 307 -13.95 18.19 13.24
N SER A 308 -13.94 17.49 14.38
CA SER A 308 -14.87 17.75 15.49
C SER A 308 -14.51 18.99 16.33
N CYS A 309 -13.27 19.49 16.24
CA CYS A 309 -12.78 20.61 17.05
C CYS A 309 -12.29 21.76 16.16
N LYS A 310 -12.77 22.99 16.39
CA LYS A 310 -12.27 24.18 15.66
C LYS A 310 -10.80 24.44 16.00
N THR A 311 -10.01 24.78 14.98
CA THR A 311 -8.59 25.17 15.15
C THR A 311 -8.46 26.56 15.79
N PHE A 312 -9.40 27.46 15.53
CA PHE A 312 -9.42 28.82 16.05
C PHE A 312 -10.76 29.15 16.72
N HIS A 313 -10.69 29.94 17.78
CA HIS A 313 -11.83 30.60 18.40
C HIS A 313 -11.66 32.12 18.22
N GLY A 314 -12.34 32.69 17.22
CA GLY A 314 -12.00 34.02 16.74
C GLY A 314 -10.58 34.00 16.15
N GLU A 315 -9.71 34.89 16.63
CA GLU A 315 -8.30 34.97 16.22
C GLU A 315 -7.36 34.13 17.10
N LEU A 316 -7.88 33.49 18.16
CA LEU A 316 -7.09 32.73 19.12
C LEU A 316 -6.98 31.26 18.72
N VAL A 317 -5.77 30.70 18.82
CA VAL A 317 -5.52 29.28 18.58
C VAL A 317 -6.15 28.43 19.67
N ASN A 318 -6.89 27.39 19.30
CA ASN A 318 -7.43 26.40 20.23
C ASN A 318 -6.32 25.44 20.70
N PHE A 319 -5.63 25.80 21.78
CA PHE A 319 -4.57 24.96 22.36
C PHE A 319 -5.05 23.63 22.93
N GLU A 320 -6.32 23.51 23.32
CA GLU A 320 -6.89 22.23 23.78
C GLU A 320 -6.88 21.20 22.63
N LYS A 321 -7.30 21.62 21.42
CA LYS A 321 -7.20 20.79 20.21
C LYS A 321 -5.74 20.41 19.93
N MET A 322 -4.82 21.37 19.98
CA MET A 322 -3.40 21.12 19.73
C MET A 322 -2.82 20.08 20.72
N HIS A 323 -3.21 20.18 21.99
CA HIS A 323 -2.77 19.25 23.03
C HIS A 323 -3.29 17.82 22.78
N LYS A 324 -4.57 17.67 22.41
CA LYS A 324 -5.16 16.35 22.08
C LYS A 324 -4.46 15.70 20.88
N VAL A 325 -4.18 16.46 19.83
CA VAL A 325 -3.43 15.97 18.65
C VAL A 325 -2.04 15.52 19.06
N ALA A 326 -1.32 16.36 19.82
CA ALA A 326 0.03 16.05 20.27
C ALA A 326 0.07 14.77 21.13
N GLU A 327 -0.95 14.53 21.97
CA GLU A 327 -1.00 13.34 22.80
C GLU A 327 -1.14 12.06 21.97
N MET A 328 -1.99 12.07 20.95
CA MET A 328 -2.09 10.95 20.01
C MET A 328 -0.76 10.67 19.29
N VAL A 329 -0.07 11.71 18.85
CA VAL A 329 1.25 11.57 18.19
C VAL A 329 2.31 11.05 19.17
N ARG A 330 2.29 11.45 20.44
CA ARG A 330 3.19 10.91 21.48
C ARG A 330 2.93 9.42 21.75
N ILE A 331 1.68 8.98 21.71
CA ILE A 331 1.35 7.54 21.81
C ILE A 331 1.99 6.77 20.66
N ILE A 332 1.92 7.30 19.43
CA ILE A 332 2.55 6.70 18.25
C ILE A 332 4.07 6.66 18.39
N ARG A 333 4.70 7.72 18.93
CA ARG A 333 6.13 7.73 19.26
C ARG A 333 6.49 6.60 20.21
N ARG A 334 5.67 6.36 21.26
CA ARG A 334 5.93 5.30 22.25
C ARG A 334 5.95 3.92 21.60
N TYR A 335 5.12 3.63 20.60
CA TYR A 335 5.14 2.33 19.91
C TYR A 335 6.50 1.98 19.28
N ARG A 336 7.33 2.99 18.99
CA ARG A 336 8.68 2.86 18.42
C ARG A 336 9.81 3.12 19.42
N SER A 337 9.52 3.17 20.73
CA SER A 337 10.53 3.53 21.75
C SER A 337 11.61 2.47 21.97
N THR A 338 11.43 1.27 21.44
CA THR A 338 12.34 0.13 21.55
C THR A 338 12.64 -0.39 20.14
N GLN A 339 13.85 -0.88 19.91
CA GLN A 339 14.21 -1.46 18.61
C GLN A 339 13.55 -2.83 18.43
N LEU A 340 13.15 -3.14 17.20
CA LEU A 340 12.75 -4.48 16.81
C LEU A 340 13.99 -5.38 16.79
N ALA A 341 13.93 -6.54 17.44
CA ALA A 341 14.95 -7.56 17.30
C ALA A 341 14.86 -8.13 15.87
N MET A 342 15.90 -7.90 15.06
CA MET A 342 15.97 -8.43 13.70
C MET A 342 16.98 -9.58 13.64
N ASP A 343 16.52 -10.75 13.20
CA ASP A 343 17.42 -11.88 12.94
C ASP A 343 18.24 -11.62 11.67
N THR A 344 19.54 -11.87 11.75
CA THR A 344 20.51 -11.64 10.66
C THR A 344 20.72 -12.86 9.78
N GLU A 345 19.74 -13.77 9.70
CA GLU A 345 19.85 -14.94 8.85
C GLU A 345 20.00 -14.55 7.37
N THR A 346 20.94 -15.18 6.68
CA THR A 346 21.29 -14.86 5.28
C THR A 346 21.15 -16.05 4.35
N SER A 347 20.33 -17.05 4.73
CA SER A 347 20.11 -18.22 3.91
C SER A 347 19.48 -17.87 2.55
N PRO A 348 19.70 -18.66 1.48
CA PRO A 348 19.09 -18.40 0.18
C PRO A 348 17.55 -18.35 0.23
N SER A 349 16.92 -19.20 1.04
CA SER A 349 15.46 -19.21 1.26
C SER A 349 14.96 -17.95 1.98
N HIS A 350 15.72 -17.45 2.95
CA HIS A 350 15.45 -16.15 3.59
C HIS A 350 15.50 -15.01 2.58
N LEU A 351 16.55 -14.95 1.75
CA LEU A 351 16.68 -13.91 0.72
C LEU A 351 15.55 -13.98 -0.33
N GLN A 352 15.14 -15.20 -0.71
CA GLN A 352 14.01 -15.40 -1.63
C GLN A 352 12.69 -14.93 -1.02
N THR A 353 12.44 -15.25 0.25
CA THR A 353 11.21 -14.83 0.94
C THR A 353 11.20 -13.32 1.16
N LYS A 354 12.34 -12.75 1.56
CA LYS A 354 12.55 -11.29 1.65
C LYS A 354 12.27 -10.59 0.33
N ALA A 355 12.79 -11.13 -0.77
CA ALA A 355 12.53 -10.58 -2.10
C ALA A 355 11.04 -10.68 -2.44
N TYR A 356 10.40 -11.82 -2.20
CA TYR A 356 8.97 -12.01 -2.46
C TYR A 356 8.09 -11.03 -1.67
N VAL A 357 8.29 -10.91 -0.35
CA VAL A 357 7.47 -10.06 0.54
C VAL A 357 7.59 -8.57 0.23
N ARG A 358 8.76 -8.11 -0.25
CA ARG A 358 8.99 -6.72 -0.66
C ARG A 358 8.46 -6.40 -2.07
N GLN A 359 7.91 -7.39 -2.77
CA GLN A 359 7.63 -7.30 -4.21
C GLN A 359 6.30 -7.98 -4.57
N LEU A 360 5.33 -7.86 -3.68
CA LEU A 360 4.04 -8.50 -3.85
C LEU A 360 3.43 -8.10 -5.20
N GLN A 361 2.92 -9.10 -5.91
CA GLN A 361 2.16 -8.90 -7.13
C GLN A 361 0.71 -9.11 -6.76
N VAL A 362 -0.11 -8.07 -6.92
CA VAL A 362 -1.48 -8.06 -6.40
C VAL A 362 -2.46 -7.60 -7.46
N ILE A 363 -3.68 -8.13 -7.39
CA ILE A 363 -4.85 -7.66 -8.10
C ILE A 363 -5.66 -6.81 -7.11
N ASP A 364 -5.81 -5.52 -7.42
CA ASP A 364 -6.60 -4.55 -6.65
C ASP A 364 -7.97 -4.25 -7.28
N ASN A 365 -8.24 -4.78 -8.48
CA ASN A 365 -9.55 -4.72 -9.12
C ASN A 365 -10.53 -5.72 -8.46
N GLN A 366 -11.45 -5.19 -7.65
CA GLN A 366 -12.43 -6.01 -6.92
C GLN A 366 -13.40 -6.78 -7.83
N ASN A 367 -13.77 -6.20 -8.98
CA ASN A 367 -14.63 -6.88 -9.94
C ASN A 367 -13.92 -8.12 -10.51
N LEU A 368 -12.64 -7.98 -10.88
CA LEU A 368 -11.85 -9.11 -11.35
C LEU A 368 -11.68 -10.19 -10.26
N LEU A 369 -11.36 -9.79 -9.01
CA LEU A 369 -11.26 -10.74 -7.90
C LEU A 369 -12.56 -11.53 -7.72
N PHE A 370 -13.71 -10.85 -7.82
CA PHE A 370 -15.02 -11.48 -7.70
C PHE A 370 -15.31 -12.44 -8.88
N ASP A 371 -14.96 -12.05 -10.11
CA ASP A 371 -15.11 -12.90 -11.29
C ASP A 371 -14.23 -14.17 -11.19
N MET A 372 -12.99 -14.02 -10.72
CA MET A 372 -12.10 -15.15 -10.45
C MET A 372 -12.69 -16.09 -9.40
N SER A 373 -13.24 -15.52 -8.32
CA SER A 373 -13.91 -16.29 -7.27
C SER A 373 -15.10 -17.10 -7.80
N CYS A 374 -15.95 -16.49 -8.63
CA CYS A 374 -17.09 -17.17 -9.26
C CYS A 374 -16.66 -18.31 -10.20
N LYS A 375 -15.52 -18.16 -10.88
CA LYS A 375 -14.95 -19.24 -11.72
C LYS A 375 -14.40 -20.40 -10.89
N LEU A 376 -13.82 -20.12 -9.72
CA LEU A 376 -13.30 -21.15 -8.81
C LEU A 376 -14.41 -21.96 -8.14
N GLU A 377 -15.43 -21.26 -7.63
CA GLU A 377 -16.57 -21.85 -6.94
C GLU A 377 -17.86 -21.16 -7.40
N PRO A 378 -18.49 -21.67 -8.49
CA PRO A 378 -19.78 -21.20 -8.96
C PRO A 378 -20.84 -21.29 -7.87
N LYS A 379 -21.85 -20.41 -7.90
CA LYS A 379 -23.01 -20.58 -7.01
C LYS A 379 -23.73 -21.87 -7.43
N ASP A 380 -24.04 -22.72 -6.45
CA ASP A 380 -24.94 -23.87 -6.66
C ASP A 380 -26.23 -23.34 -7.31
N THR A 381 -26.53 -23.80 -8.54
CA THR A 381 -27.77 -23.51 -9.26
C THR A 381 -28.97 -24.13 -8.60
#